data_AF-A0AAV4A0G4-F1
#
_entry.id   AF-A0AAV4A0G4-F1
#
_cell.length_a   1.000
_cell.length_b   1.000
_cell.length_c   1.000
_cell.angle_alpha   90.00
_cell.angle_beta   90.00
_cell.angle_gamma   90.00
#
_symmetry.space_group_name_H-M   'P 1'
#
loop_
_entity.id
_entity.type
_entity.pdbx_description
1 polymer ?
#
loop_
_entity_poly.entity_id
_entity_poly.type
_entity_poly.pdbx_seq_one_letter_code
_entity_poly.pdbx_strand_id
1 'polypeptide(L)'
;MCELLTGNQGSVNSIPVPDLYSSHEEADSRIILHCMYASQQPTIERVIVRSPDSDVFLLLLSFSDAISKPLIFDIGSRNNRRQLNITDIAATMSKRLHHAIIGLHAFTGCD
;
A
#
# COMPACT_ATOMS: atom_id res chain seq x y z
N MET A 1 -4.61 -16.96 -0.14
CA MET A 1 -4.18 -17.10 -1.56
C MET A 1 -4.25 -15.72 -2.17
N CYS A 2 -3.18 -15.24 -2.81
CA CYS A 2 -3.11 -13.92 -3.42
C CYS A 2 -2.92 -14.08 -4.93
N GLU A 3 -3.60 -13.25 -5.71
CA GLU A 3 -3.70 -13.39 -7.16
C GLU A 3 -3.32 -12.09 -7.88
N LEU A 4 -2.61 -12.24 -9.00
CA LEU A 4 -2.39 -11.17 -9.95
C LEU A 4 -3.54 -11.18 -10.96
N LEU A 5 -4.24 -10.05 -11.07
CA LEU A 5 -5.29 -9.86 -12.06
C LEU A 5 -4.73 -9.19 -13.31
N THR A 6 -4.96 -9.79 -14.47
CA THR A 6 -4.59 -9.22 -15.78
C THR A 6 -5.83 -9.11 -16.66
N GLY A 7 -6.02 -7.96 -17.30
CA GLY A 7 -7.13 -7.72 -18.21
C GLY A 7 -6.70 -7.85 -19.67
N ASN A 8 -7.38 -8.67 -20.46
CA ASN A 8 -7.19 -8.72 -21.91
C ASN A 8 -8.56 -8.80 -22.62
N GLN A 9 -8.88 -7.80 -23.46
CA GLN A 9 -10.11 -7.78 -24.28
C GLN A 9 -11.42 -8.07 -23.52
N GLY A 10 -11.57 -7.56 -22.29
CA GLY A 10 -12.78 -7.74 -21.49
C GLY A 10 -12.86 -9.04 -20.68
N SER A 11 -11.84 -9.90 -20.75
CA SER A 11 -11.64 -10.99 -19.79
C SER A 11 -10.64 -10.60 -18.71
N VAL A 12 -10.86 -11.09 -17.49
CA VAL A 12 -9.94 -10.98 -16.37
C VAL A 12 -9.36 -12.36 -16.12
N ASN A 13 -8.04 -12.50 -16.23
CA ASN A 13 -7.33 -13.70 -15.82
C ASN A 13 -6.75 -13.46 -14.43
N SER A 14 -6.91 -14.43 -13.53
CA SER A 14 -6.24 -14.46 -12.23
C SER A 14 -5.12 -15.49 -12.24
N ILE A 15 -3.95 -15.09 -11.75
CA ILE A 15 -2.77 -15.96 -11.64
C ILE A 15 -2.33 -15.97 -10.18
N PRO A 16 -2.25 -17.13 -9.51
CA PRO A 16 -1.74 -17.19 -8.15
C PRO A 16 -0.30 -16.67 -8.06
N VAL A 17 0.00 -15.91 -7.00
CA VAL A 17 1.33 -15.37 -6.72
C VAL A 17 1.84 -16.00 -5.42
N PRO A 18 2.65 -17.08 -5.48
CA PRO A 18 3.14 -17.80 -4.30
C PRO A 18 3.90 -16.91 -3.31
N ASP A 19 4.68 -15.94 -3.82
CA ASP A 19 5.46 -15.01 -2.98
C ASP A 19 4.58 -14.12 -2.09
N LEU A 20 3.30 -14.00 -2.42
CA LEU A 20 2.32 -13.24 -1.65
C LEU A 20 1.46 -14.13 -0.73
N TYR A 21 1.78 -15.42 -0.61
CA TYR A 21 1.05 -16.30 0.28
C TYR A 21 1.38 -15.97 1.73
N SER A 22 0.34 -15.73 2.52
CA SER A 22 0.44 -15.41 3.93
C SER A 22 -0.75 -15.99 4.68
N SER A 23 -0.51 -16.43 5.91
CA SER A 23 -1.54 -16.82 6.88
C SER A 23 -2.02 -15.63 7.73
N HIS A 24 -1.45 -14.45 7.55
CA HIS A 24 -1.90 -13.22 8.20
C HIS A 24 -3.34 -12.94 7.77
N GLU A 25 -4.26 -12.68 8.70
CA GLU A 25 -5.70 -12.56 8.42
C GLU A 25 -6.09 -11.17 7.90
N GLU A 26 -5.47 -10.13 8.45
CA GLU A 26 -5.82 -8.72 8.23
C GLU A 26 -5.34 -8.19 6.87
N ALA A 27 -6.24 -7.55 6.12
CA ALA A 27 -6.01 -7.14 4.74
C ALA A 27 -5.24 -5.82 4.63
N ASP A 28 -5.55 -4.88 5.51
CA ASP A 28 -4.87 -3.62 5.76
C ASP A 28 -3.36 -3.83 5.95
N SER A 29 -2.94 -4.78 6.78
CA SER A 29 -1.53 -5.06 7.07
C SER A 29 -0.87 -5.88 5.95
N ARG A 30 -1.63 -6.80 5.32
CA ARG A 30 -1.13 -7.54 4.14
C ARG A 30 -0.79 -6.62 2.98
N ILE A 31 -1.42 -5.45 2.84
CA ILE A 31 -1.19 -4.54 1.70
C ILE A 31 0.29 -4.17 1.54
N ILE A 32 1.04 -4.10 2.64
CA ILE A 32 2.47 -3.76 2.61
C ILE A 32 3.26 -4.82 1.87
N LEU A 33 2.96 -6.10 2.09
CA LEU A 33 3.58 -7.21 1.36
C LEU A 33 3.33 -7.10 -0.15
N HIS A 34 2.10 -6.75 -0.54
CA HIS A 34 1.73 -6.52 -1.94
C HIS A 34 2.48 -5.33 -2.54
N CYS A 35 2.60 -4.23 -1.81
CA CYS A 35 3.33 -3.04 -2.24
C CYS A 35 4.82 -3.34 -2.46
N MET A 36 5.44 -4.05 -1.52
CA MET A 36 6.85 -4.47 -1.62
C MET A 36 7.05 -5.35 -2.86
N TYR A 37 6.23 -6.39 -3.02
CA TYR A 37 6.29 -7.26 -4.19
C TYR A 37 6.13 -6.49 -5.50
N ALA A 38 5.11 -5.63 -5.62
CA ALA A 38 4.86 -4.83 -6.82
C ALA A 38 6.02 -3.87 -7.12
N SER A 39 6.62 -3.28 -6.09
CA SER A 39 7.76 -2.37 -6.24
C SER A 39 9.00 -3.07 -6.78
N GLN A 40 9.15 -4.38 -6.57
CA GLN A 40 10.27 -5.17 -7.10
C GLN A 40 10.09 -5.61 -8.56
N GLN A 41 8.88 -5.57 -9.12
CA GLN A 41 8.61 -6.06 -10.48
C GLN A 41 9.13 -5.10 -11.55
N PRO A 42 10.05 -5.48 -12.46
CA PRO A 42 10.69 -4.54 -13.39
C PRO A 42 9.73 -3.73 -14.28
N THR A 43 8.55 -4.28 -14.59
CA THR A 43 7.54 -3.67 -15.46
C THR A 43 6.62 -2.67 -14.77
N ILE A 44 6.65 -2.59 -13.43
CA ILE A 44 5.80 -1.68 -12.66
C ILE A 44 6.54 -0.35 -12.49
N GLU A 45 5.92 0.78 -12.80
CA GLU A 45 6.55 2.10 -12.61
C GLU A 45 6.22 2.74 -11.26
N ARG A 46 5.05 2.41 -10.70
CA ARG A 46 4.53 2.97 -9.45
C ARG A 46 3.53 2.02 -8.82
N VAL A 47 3.38 2.10 -7.50
CA VAL A 47 2.39 1.34 -6.74
C VAL A 47 1.26 2.27 -6.34
N ILE A 48 0.02 1.88 -6.64
CA ILE A 48 -1.18 2.63 -6.25
C ILE A 48 -1.99 1.75 -5.29
N VAL A 49 -2.19 2.23 -4.08
CA VAL A 49 -3.07 1.60 -3.09
C VAL A 49 -4.33 2.41 -2.97
N ARG A 50 -5.47 1.74 -3.14
CA ARG A 50 -6.79 2.36 -2.95
C ARG A 50 -7.42 1.79 -1.69
N SER A 51 -7.66 2.66 -0.71
CA SER A 51 -8.40 2.31 0.50
C SER A 51 -9.10 3.56 1.05
N PRO A 52 -10.31 3.45 1.62
CA PRO A 52 -10.89 4.52 2.42
C PRO A 52 -10.28 4.63 3.83
N ASP A 53 -9.48 3.64 4.21
CA ASP A 53 -9.00 3.40 5.57
C ASP A 53 -7.76 4.25 5.94
N SER A 54 -7.79 4.89 7.11
CA SER A 54 -6.67 5.66 7.65
C SER A 54 -5.50 4.78 8.07
N ASP A 55 -5.76 3.54 8.45
CA ASP A 55 -4.74 2.68 9.06
C ASP A 55 -3.85 2.14 7.96
N VAL A 56 -4.44 1.84 6.80
CA VAL A 56 -3.72 1.63 5.54
C VAL A 56 -2.85 2.84 5.19
N PHE A 57 -3.34 4.07 5.32
CA PHE A 57 -2.51 5.26 5.06
C PHE A 57 -1.29 5.32 5.98
N LEU A 58 -1.49 5.09 7.28
CA LEU A 58 -0.42 5.13 8.29
C LEU A 58 0.58 3.99 8.11
N LEU A 59 0.11 2.79 7.74
CA LEU A 59 0.96 1.66 7.37
C LEU A 59 1.81 1.99 6.15
N LEU A 60 1.22 2.52 5.07
CA LEU A 60 1.96 2.90 3.86
C LEU A 60 3.03 3.97 4.14
N LEU A 61 2.71 4.93 5.00
CA LEU A 61 3.66 5.97 5.41
C LEU A 61 4.79 5.41 6.28
N SER A 62 4.48 4.47 7.18
CA SER A 62 5.47 3.87 8.09
C SER A 62 6.44 2.94 7.36
N PHE A 63 5.97 2.26 6.31
CA PHE A 63 6.74 1.27 5.54
C PHE A 63 7.18 1.76 4.16
N SER A 64 7.05 3.07 3.86
CA SER A 64 7.39 3.63 2.54
C SER A 64 8.85 3.39 2.15
N ASP A 65 9.77 3.38 3.13
CA ASP A 65 11.21 3.15 2.91
C ASP A 65 11.51 1.73 2.36
N ALA A 66 10.61 0.76 2.58
CA ALA A 66 10.74 -0.61 2.07
C ALA A 66 10.21 -0.77 0.64
N ILE A 67 9.55 0.25 0.08
CA ILE A 67 8.88 0.22 -1.22
C ILE A 67 9.75 1.02 -2.20
N SER A 68 10.42 0.32 -3.11
CA SER A 68 11.47 0.90 -3.97
C SER A 68 10.95 1.81 -5.10
N LYS A 69 9.64 2.01 -5.19
CA LYS A 69 8.97 2.74 -6.27
C LYS A 69 8.02 3.79 -5.71
N PRO A 70 7.67 4.82 -6.52
CA PRO A 70 6.68 5.80 -6.15
C PRO A 70 5.39 5.14 -5.65
N LEU A 71 4.97 5.54 -4.44
CA LEU A 71 3.82 5.01 -3.75
C LEU A 71 2.72 6.06 -3.67
N ILE A 72 1.56 5.75 -4.24
CA ILE A 72 0.41 6.64 -4.31
C ILE A 72 -0.72 6.02 -3.50
N PHE A 73 -1.29 6.82 -2.59
CA PHE A 73 -2.51 6.47 -1.88
C PHE A 73 -3.70 7.18 -2.51
N ASP A 74 -4.66 6.38 -2.98
CA ASP A 74 -5.83 6.85 -3.70
C ASP A 74 -7.07 6.74 -2.80
N ILE A 75 -7.65 7.90 -2.48
CA ILE A 75 -8.76 8.04 -1.52
C ILE A 75 -9.97 8.69 -2.16
N GLY A 76 -11.11 8.53 -1.49
CA GLY A 76 -12.38 9.14 -1.89
C GLY A 76 -13.15 8.32 -2.93
N SER A 77 -14.34 8.83 -3.27
CA SER A 77 -15.27 8.17 -4.18
C SER A 77 -15.79 9.14 -5.24
N ARG A 78 -16.08 8.59 -6.44
CA ARG A 78 -16.60 9.33 -7.61
C ARG A 78 -15.80 10.61 -7.89
N ASN A 79 -16.43 11.77 -7.74
CA ASN A 79 -15.88 13.09 -8.09
C ASN A 79 -14.97 13.66 -7.01
N ASN A 80 -14.89 13.03 -5.82
CA ASN A 80 -14.05 13.46 -4.72
C ASN A 80 -12.77 12.61 -4.58
N ARG A 81 -12.36 11.94 -5.67
CA ARG A 81 -11.15 11.11 -5.68
C ARG A 81 -9.92 12.00 -5.57
N ARG A 82 -8.99 11.64 -4.68
CA ARG A 82 -7.72 12.35 -4.48
C ARG A 82 -6.60 11.32 -4.42
N GLN A 83 -5.44 11.70 -4.97
CA GLN A 83 -4.22 10.90 -4.89
C GLN A 83 -3.20 11.65 -4.05
N LEU A 84 -2.67 10.96 -3.05
CA LEU A 84 -1.62 11.44 -2.17
C LEU A 84 -0.33 10.69 -2.53
N ASN A 85 0.75 11.42 -2.81
CA ASN A 85 2.05 10.80 -3.03
C ASN A 85 2.70 10.52 -1.67
N ILE A 86 2.65 9.26 -1.23
CA ILE A 86 3.19 8.83 0.06
C ILE A 86 4.71 8.96 0.07
N THR A 87 5.37 8.69 -1.06
CA THR A 87 6.83 8.86 -1.18
C THR A 87 7.25 10.31 -0.92
N ASP A 88 6.53 11.28 -1.48
CA ASP A 88 6.84 12.70 -1.28
C ASP A 88 6.52 13.13 0.15
N ILE A 89 5.40 12.68 0.72
CA ILE A 89 5.03 12.98 2.11
C ILE A 89 6.11 12.44 3.06
N ALA A 90 6.50 11.17 2.91
CA ALA A 90 7.55 10.55 3.70
C ALA A 90 8.89 11.30 3.58
N ALA A 91 9.24 11.80 2.39
CA ALA A 91 10.47 12.58 2.19
C ALA A 91 10.51 13.89 3.00
N THR A 92 9.34 14.45 3.37
CA THR A 92 9.26 15.64 4.24
C THR A 92 9.39 15.32 5.73
N MET A 93 9.36 14.05 6.11
CA MET A 93 9.33 13.60 7.50
C MET A 93 10.71 13.09 7.94
N SER A 94 11.02 13.27 9.22
CA SER A 94 12.24 12.64 9.77
C SER A 94 12.06 11.12 9.83
N LYS A 95 13.12 10.35 9.58
CA LYS A 95 13.10 8.87 9.70
C LYS A 95 12.64 8.37 11.08
N ARG A 96 12.85 9.16 12.13
CA ARG A 96 12.37 8.85 13.48
C ARG A 96 10.85 8.95 13.58
N LEU A 97 10.25 9.86 12.82
CA LEU A 97 8.81 10.06 12.78
C LEU A 97 8.11 8.91 12.03
N HIS A 98 8.70 8.38 10.93
CA HIS A 98 8.16 7.22 10.20
C HIS A 98 7.85 6.04 11.12
N HIS A 99 8.83 5.64 11.94
CA HIS A 99 8.67 4.51 12.87
C HIS A 99 7.82 4.85 14.10
N ALA A 100 7.77 6.13 14.51
CA ALA A 100 7.00 6.53 15.68
C ALA A 100 5.50 6.66 15.40
N ILE A 101 5.10 6.94 14.16
CA ILE A 101 3.69 7.15 13.78
C ILE A 101 2.84 5.92 14.06
N ILE A 102 3.31 4.73 13.70
CA ILE A 102 2.56 3.50 13.94
C ILE A 102 2.39 3.23 15.45
N GLY A 103 3.43 3.52 16.24
CA GLY A 103 3.36 3.44 17.70
C GLY A 103 2.38 4.45 18.28
N LEU A 104 2.40 5.70 17.79
CA LEU A 104 1.45 6.74 18.21
C LEU A 104 0.01 6.33 17.89
N HIS A 105 -0.24 5.80 16.70
CA HIS A 105 -1.58 5.37 16.27
C HIS A 105 -2.17 4.31 17.23
N ALA A 106 -1.37 3.33 17.62
CA ALA A 106 -1.76 2.32 18.62
C ALA A 106 -2.15 2.93 19.98
N PHE A 107 -1.55 4.06 20.36
CA PHE A 107 -1.92 4.78 21.59
C PHE A 107 -3.14 5.70 21.43
N THR A 108 -3.48 6.09 20.21
CA THR A 108 -4.68 6.92 19.94
C THR A 108 -5.97 6.12 19.93
N GLY A 109 -5.90 4.79 19.74
CA GLY A 109 -7.08 3.92 19.72
C GLY A 109 -8.05 4.24 18.57
N CYS A 110 -7.53 4.72 17.45
CA CYS A 110 -8.29 5.04 16.24
C CYS A 110 -8.40 3.83 15.29
N ASP A 111 -8.54 2.63 15.85
CA ASP A 111 -8.80 1.35 15.17
C ASP A 111 -10.32 1.08 15.22
#